data_AF-A0A9W8TJF2-F1
#
_entry.id   AF-A0A9W8TJF2-F1
#
_cell.length_a   1.000
_cell.length_b   1.000
_cell.length_c   1.000
_cell.angle_alpha   90.00
_cell.angle_beta   90.00
_cell.angle_gamma   90.00
#
_symmetry.space_group_name_H-M   'P 1'
#
loop_
_entity.id
_entity.type
_entity.pdbx_description
1 polymer ?
#
loop_
_entity_poly.entity_id
_entity_poly.type
_entity_poly.pdbx_seq_one_letter_code
_entity_poly.pdbx_strand_id
1 'polypeptide(L)'
;MYLYYFLVYYQNGVSVAGTKKVVGRKAAIAVLVAFSAAVMTLSKTVLYWLCEYYSGFDNIGHNSLQDLIFLWIIPNGAWLIGPTVMIFEMGSELVDNLAAGTGSKRD
;
A
#
# COMPACT_ATOMS: atom_id res chain seq x y z
N MET A 1 0.99 9.82 -2.06
CA MET A 1 0.01 9.23 -1.12
C MET A 1 0.68 8.67 0.13
N TYR A 2 1.72 7.83 0.04
CA TYR A 2 2.45 7.38 1.24
C TYR A 2 3.11 8.50 2.05
N LEU A 3 3.66 9.53 1.38
CA LEU A 3 4.17 10.72 2.07
C LEU A 3 3.07 11.45 2.85
N TYR A 4 1.85 11.51 2.31
CA TYR A 4 0.71 12.10 3.03
C TYR A 4 0.36 11.28 4.28
N TYR A 5 0.28 9.96 4.16
CA TYR A 5 0.09 9.07 5.30
C TYR A 5 1.15 9.31 6.39
N PHE A 6 2.42 9.33 5.98
CA PHE A 6 3.55 9.55 6.89
C PHE A 6 3.51 10.92 7.57
N LEU A 7 3.21 11.99 6.81
CA LEU A 7 3.07 13.34 7.36
C LEU A 7 1.93 13.42 8.36
N VAL A 8 0.77 12.84 8.05
CA VAL A 8 -0.38 12.80 8.98
C VAL A 8 0.01 12.07 10.26
N TYR A 9 0.67 10.91 10.15
CA TYR A 9 1.15 10.14 11.29
C TYR A 9 2.13 10.92 12.16
N TYR A 10 3.12 11.58 11.55
CA TYR A 10 4.14 12.32 12.27
C TYR A 10 3.55 13.54 12.98
N GLN A 11 2.71 14.32 12.28
CA GLN A 11 2.18 15.60 12.76
C GLN A 11 0.98 15.47 13.69
N ASN A 12 0.18 14.41 13.58
CA ASN A 12 -1.12 14.29 14.29
C ASN A 12 -1.18 13.10 15.24
N GLY A 13 -0.08 12.36 15.42
CA GLY A 13 -0.05 11.24 16.34
C GLY A 13 -0.16 11.71 17.79
N VAL A 14 -1.13 11.16 18.52
CA VAL A 14 -1.39 11.35 19.94
C VAL A 14 -0.97 10.11 20.72
N SER A 15 -0.60 10.25 22.00
CA SER A 15 -0.28 9.10 22.84
C SER A 15 -1.57 8.43 23.32
N VAL A 16 -1.78 7.17 22.93
CA VAL A 16 -2.88 6.32 23.36
C VAL A 16 -2.29 5.08 24.01
N ALA A 17 -2.49 4.92 25.32
CA ALA A 17 -1.90 3.82 26.11
C ALA A 17 -0.38 3.69 25.91
N GLY A 18 0.34 4.82 25.86
CA GLY A 18 1.79 4.85 25.68
C GLY A 18 2.28 4.64 24.24
N THR A 19 1.37 4.41 23.29
CA THR A 19 1.70 4.25 21.86
C THR A 19 1.23 5.47 21.05
N LYS A 20 2.08 6.01 20.17
CA LYS A 20 1.69 7.09 19.26
C LYS A 20 0.72 6.55 18.20
N LYS A 21 -0.50 7.09 18.15
CA LYS A 21 -1.55 6.71 17.21
C LYS A 21 -2.23 7.95 16.63
N VAL A 22 -2.68 7.89 15.39
CA VAL A 22 -3.62 8.88 14.84
C VAL A 22 -5.04 8.36 15.09
N VAL A 23 -5.97 9.22 15.49
CA VAL A 23 -7.36 8.82 15.80
C VAL A 23 -8.39 9.66 15.04
N GLY A 24 -9.63 9.18 15.01
CA GLY A 24 -10.79 9.88 14.42
C GLY A 24 -10.71 10.04 12.90
N ARG A 25 -11.36 11.07 12.36
CA ARG A 25 -11.49 11.30 10.91
C ARG A 25 -10.14 11.40 10.19
N LYS A 26 -9.11 11.97 10.83
CA LYS A 26 -7.76 12.07 10.26
C LYS A 26 -7.12 10.69 10.07
N ALA A 27 -7.31 9.78 11.03
CA ALA A 27 -6.84 8.39 10.91
C ALA A 27 -7.54 7.67 9.77
N ALA A 28 -8.88 7.79 9.69
CA ALA A 28 -9.66 7.18 8.62
C ALA A 28 -9.22 7.65 7.22
N ILE A 29 -8.98 8.95 7.03
CA ILE A 29 -8.48 9.50 5.76
C ILE A 29 -7.06 8.99 5.47
N ALA A 30 -6.19 8.96 6.47
CA ALA A 30 -4.82 8.47 6.30
C ALA A 30 -4.81 7.01 5.84
N VAL A 31 -5.52 6.12 6.55
CA VAL A 31 -5.61 4.69 6.22
C VAL A 31 -6.22 4.51 4.82
N LEU A 32 -7.30 5.23 4.49
CA LEU A 32 -7.92 5.16 3.16
C LEU A 32 -6.95 5.57 2.04
N VAL A 33 -6.18 6.65 2.24
CA VAL A 33 -5.18 7.12 1.27
C VAL A 33 -4.05 6.10 1.13
N ALA A 34 -3.58 5.51 2.22
CA ALA A 34 -2.51 4.51 2.19
C ALA A 34 -2.97 3.21 1.52
N PHE A 35 -4.17 2.72 1.84
CA PHE A 35 -4.78 1.56 1.18
C PHE A 35 -4.92 1.78 -0.32
N SER A 36 -5.48 2.93 -0.74
CA SER A 36 -5.65 3.26 -2.16
C SER A 36 -4.32 3.31 -2.90
N ALA A 37 -3.28 3.88 -2.26
CA ALA A 37 -1.94 3.92 -2.83
C ALA A 37 -1.34 2.51 -3.03
N ALA A 38 -1.59 1.60 -2.08
CA ALA A 38 -1.14 0.22 -2.16
C ALA A 38 -1.86 -0.53 -3.29
N VAL A 39 -3.18 -0.40 -3.40
CA VAL A 39 -3.95 -0.97 -4.52
C VAL A 39 -3.44 -0.45 -5.87
N MET A 40 -3.22 0.86 -6.01
CA MET A 40 -2.70 1.44 -7.26
C MET A 40 -1.29 0.92 -7.58
N THR A 41 -0.42 0.81 -6.57
CA THR A 41 0.96 0.32 -6.74
C THR A 41 0.96 -1.15 -7.18
N LEU A 42 0.15 -2.00 -6.54
CA LEU A 42 0.02 -3.40 -6.93
C LEU A 42 -0.54 -3.51 -8.35
N SER A 43 -1.62 -2.79 -8.65
CA SER A 43 -2.29 -2.80 -9.95
C SER A 43 -1.34 -2.45 -11.10
N LYS A 44 -0.57 -1.35 -10.96
CA LYS A 44 0.41 -0.99 -12.01
C LYS A 44 1.49 -2.03 -12.17
N THR A 45 1.93 -2.67 -11.09
CA THR A 45 3.04 -3.62 -11.12
C THR A 45 2.58 -4.93 -11.76
N VAL A 46 1.39 -5.43 -11.41
CA VAL A 46 0.78 -6.57 -12.10
C VAL A 46 0.58 -6.27 -13.58
N LEU A 47 0.03 -5.10 -13.94
CA LEU A 47 -0.15 -4.72 -15.34
C LEU A 47 1.19 -4.67 -16.09
N TYR A 48 2.24 -4.12 -15.47
CA TYR A 48 3.56 -4.05 -16.07
C TYR A 48 4.14 -5.44 -16.36
N TRP A 49 4.01 -6.41 -15.44
CA TRP A 49 4.42 -7.79 -15.66
C TRP A 49 3.60 -8.48 -16.77
N LEU A 50 2.28 -8.27 -16.80
CA LEU A 50 1.42 -8.84 -17.83
C LEU A 50 1.76 -8.28 -19.21
N CYS A 51 2.04 -6.98 -19.33
CA CYS A 51 2.46 -6.37 -20.59
C CYS A 51 3.73 -7.03 -21.13
N GLU A 52 4.75 -7.25 -20.30
CA GLU A 52 5.97 -7.96 -20.75
C GLU A 52 5.69 -9.40 -21.16
N TYR A 53 4.83 -10.12 -20.44
CA TYR A 53 4.46 -11.48 -20.80
C TYR A 53 3.76 -11.53 -22.17
N TYR A 54 2.79 -10.64 -22.41
CA TYR A 54 2.02 -10.62 -23.66
C TYR A 54 2.77 -9.99 -24.85
N SER A 55 3.77 -9.15 -24.62
CA SER A 55 4.65 -8.65 -25.68
C SER A 55 5.80 -9.60 -26.02
N GLY A 56 5.97 -10.72 -25.32
CA GLY A 56 7.12 -11.60 -25.53
C GLY A 56 8.43 -11.03 -24.99
N PHE A 57 8.33 -10.22 -23.93
CA PHE A 57 9.45 -9.56 -23.23
C PHE A 57 10.17 -8.50 -24.07
N ASP A 58 9.47 -7.82 -24.97
CA ASP A 58 10.06 -6.82 -25.88
C ASP A 58 10.92 -5.76 -25.17
N ASN A 59 10.53 -5.30 -23.98
CA ASN A 59 11.24 -4.21 -23.30
C ASN A 59 12.35 -4.69 -22.37
N ILE A 60 12.39 -5.98 -22.01
CA ILE A 60 13.35 -6.49 -21.02
C ILE A 60 14.21 -7.65 -21.51
N GLY A 61 13.79 -8.36 -22.55
CA GLY A 61 14.42 -9.59 -23.05
C GLY A 61 15.81 -9.39 -23.65
N HIS A 62 16.20 -8.15 -23.96
CA HIS A 62 17.54 -7.81 -24.44
C HIS A 62 18.56 -7.63 -23.31
N ASN A 63 18.13 -7.65 -22.04
CA ASN A 63 19.04 -7.48 -20.91
C ASN A 63 19.76 -8.78 -20.56
N SER A 64 20.95 -8.67 -19.98
CA SER A 64 21.62 -9.83 -19.39
C SER A 64 20.77 -10.41 -18.25
N LEU A 65 20.90 -11.71 -17.99
CA LEU A 65 20.15 -12.35 -16.91
C LEU A 65 20.46 -11.71 -15.53
N GLN A 66 21.70 -11.27 -15.33
CA GLN A 66 22.11 -10.58 -14.11
C GLN A 66 21.37 -9.23 -13.97
N ASP A 67 21.37 -8.40 -15.01
CA ASP A 67 20.68 -7.11 -14.99
C ASP A 67 19.17 -7.30 -14.81
N LEU A 68 18.60 -8.29 -15.48
CA LEU A 68 17.18 -8.63 -15.34
C LEU A 68 16.82 -8.98 -13.89
N ILE A 69 17.63 -9.81 -13.23
CA ILE A 69 17.36 -10.20 -11.83
C ILE A 69 17.46 -8.99 -10.90
N PHE A 70 18.57 -8.24 -10.96
CA PHE A 70 18.85 -7.19 -9.98
C PHE A 70 18.08 -5.89 -10.24
N LEU A 71 17.87 -5.51 -11.50
CA LEU A 71 17.26 -4.23 -11.87
C LEU A 71 15.77 -4.34 -12.17
N TRP A 72 15.28 -5.54 -12.51
CA TRP A 72 13.88 -5.72 -12.87
C TRP A 72 13.12 -6.65 -11.91
N ILE A 73 13.56 -7.90 -11.74
CA ILE A 73 12.79 -8.90 -10.98
C ILE A 73 12.72 -8.54 -9.49
N ILE A 74 13.87 -8.35 -8.83
CA ILE A 74 13.91 -8.06 -7.40
C ILE A 74 13.14 -6.78 -7.03
N PRO A 75 13.40 -5.62 -7.67
CA PRO A 75 12.70 -4.39 -7.30
C PRO A 75 11.20 -4.45 -7.61
N ASN A 76 10.79 -4.96 -8.78
CA ASN A 76 9.36 -5.08 -9.08
C ASN A 76 8.68 -6.15 -8.20
N GLY A 77 9.37 -7.24 -7.88
CA GLY A 77 8.89 -8.26 -6.96
C GLY A 77 8.63 -7.72 -5.55
N ALA A 78 9.52 -6.86 -5.04
CA ALA A 78 9.29 -6.15 -3.79
C ALA A 78 8.02 -5.28 -3.85
N TRP A 79 7.74 -4.66 -5.01
CA TRP A 79 6.52 -3.88 -5.26
C TRP A 79 5.26 -4.72 -5.52
N LEU A 80 5.37 -6.05 -5.66
CA LEU A 80 4.22 -6.95 -5.59
C LEU A 80 3.92 -7.32 -4.14
N ILE A 81 4.94 -7.71 -3.38
CA ILE A 81 4.78 -8.21 -2.01
C ILE A 81 4.38 -7.09 -1.06
N GLY A 82 5.14 -5.99 -1.04
CA GLY A 82 4.94 -4.89 -0.09
C GLY A 82 3.53 -4.32 -0.11
N PRO A 83 3.02 -3.87 -1.28
CA PRO A 83 1.66 -3.37 -1.41
C PRO A 83 0.59 -4.42 -1.09
N THR A 84 0.81 -5.71 -1.38
CA THR A 84 -0.13 -6.78 -1.01
C THR A 84 -0.30 -6.88 0.51
N VAL A 85 0.81 -6.86 1.26
CA VAL A 85 0.78 -6.84 2.73
C VAL A 85 0.08 -5.58 3.23
N MET A 86 0.40 -4.41 2.68
CA MET A 86 -0.24 -3.15 3.07
C MET A 86 -1.76 -3.16 2.82
N ILE A 87 -2.22 -3.71 1.69
CA ILE A 87 -3.65 -3.87 1.39
C ILE A 87 -4.31 -4.75 2.44
N PHE A 88 -3.68 -5.87 2.82
CA PHE A 88 -4.23 -6.80 3.80
C PHE A 88 -4.37 -6.15 5.19
N GLU A 89 -3.30 -5.54 5.70
CA GLU A 89 -3.27 -4.92 7.02
C GLU A 89 -4.22 -3.71 7.10
N MET A 90 -4.11 -2.77 6.16
CA MET A 90 -4.93 -1.55 6.16
C MET A 90 -6.40 -1.85 5.81
N GLY A 91 -6.64 -2.84 4.96
CA GLY A 91 -7.99 -3.30 4.64
C GLY A 91 -8.67 -3.93 5.86
N SER A 92 -7.94 -4.77 6.60
CA SER A 92 -8.44 -5.35 7.86
C SER A 92 -8.72 -4.24 8.89
N GLU A 93 -7.79 -3.28 9.06
CA GLU A 93 -8.00 -2.13 9.94
C GLU A 93 -9.25 -1.31 9.57
N LEU A 94 -9.49 -1.08 8.28
CA LEU A 94 -10.71 -0.39 7.82
C LEU A 94 -11.98 -1.16 8.17
N VAL A 95 -11.99 -2.47 7.92
CA VAL A 95 -13.15 -3.33 8.20
C VAL A 95 -13.42 -3.39 9.71
N ASP A 96 -12.40 -3.62 10.53
CA ASP A 96 -12.54 -3.74 11.99
C ASP A 96 -13.04 -2.44 12.62
N ASN A 97 -12.49 -1.29 12.21
CA ASN A 97 -12.94 0.01 12.72
C ASN A 97 -14.37 0.34 12.26
N LEU A 98 -14.76 -0.03 11.05
CA LEU A 98 -16.12 0.18 10.57
C LEU A 98 -17.10 -0.73 11.32
N ALA A 99 -16.76 -2.00 11.53
CA ALA A 99 -17.56 -2.94 12.30
C ALA A 99 -17.75 -2.48 13.75
N ALA A 100 -16.67 -2.05 14.42
CA ALA A 100 -16.74 -1.52 15.78
C ALA A 100 -17.56 -0.22 15.88
N GLY A 101 -17.52 0.63 14.84
CA GLY A 101 -18.26 1.88 14.78
C GLY A 101 -19.78 1.74 14.63
N THR A 102 -20.28 0.60 14.15
CA THR A 102 -21.74 0.36 14.00
C THR A 102 -22.50 0.30 15.34
N GLY A 103 -21.79 0.25 16.48
CA GLY A 103 -22.37 0.34 17.82
C GLY A 103 -22.42 1.76 18.42
N SER A 104 -21.77 2.75 17.81
CA SER A 104 -21.76 4.14 18.33
C SER A 104 -22.82 4.96 17.60
N LYS A 105 -23.83 5.44 18.35
CA LYS A 105 -24.85 6.36 17.82
C LYS A 105 -24.15 7.54 17.13
N ARG A 106 -24.65 7.91 15.95
CA ARG A 106 -24.31 9.16 15.26
C ARG A 106 -24.65 10.33 16.18
N ASP A 107 -23.68 11.22 16.36
CA ASP A 107 -23.90 12.58 16.87
C ASP A 107 -24.92 13.33 16.01
#